data_AF-A0A379T6E5-F1
#
_entry.id   AF-A0A379T6E5-F1
#
_cell.length_a   1.000
_cell.length_b   1.000
_cell.length_c   1.000
_cell.angle_alpha   90.00
_cell.angle_beta   90.00
_cell.angle_gamma   90.00
#
_symmetry.space_group_name_H-M   'P 1'
#
loop_
_entity.id
_entity.type
_entity.pdbx_description
1 polymer ?
#
loop_
_entity_poly.entity_id
_entity_poly.type
_entity_poly.pdbx_seq_one_letter_code
_entity_poly.pdbx_strand_id
1 'polypeptide(L)'
;MPVISIAMLVGLMAMAALPPLNGFAGEWVIYQSFFRLGNSGAFVGRLLGPLLAVGLAVTGALAVMCMAKVYGVTFLGAPRTKEAENASCAPILMGVSVVALAICCVLGGGCRAVAAAR
;
A
#
# COMPACT_ATOMS: atom_id res chain seq x y z
N MET A 1 9.90 17.58 -9.13
CA MET A 1 8.45 17.67 -8.83
C MET A 1 8.15 17.23 -7.40
N PRO A 2 8.26 18.11 -6.38
CA PRO A 2 8.15 17.70 -4.97
C PRO A 2 6.74 17.19 -4.60
N VAL A 3 5.69 17.90 -5.01
CA VAL A 3 4.28 17.51 -4.72
C VAL A 3 3.95 16.12 -5.29
N ILE A 4 4.39 15.83 -6.50
CA ILE A 4 4.16 14.54 -7.17
C ILE A 4 4.93 13.42 -6.47
N SER A 5 6.18 13.68 -6.05
CA SER A 5 6.98 12.73 -5.28
C SER A 5 6.26 12.28 -4.00
N ILE A 6 5.72 13.24 -3.23
CA ILE A 6 4.98 12.96 -1.99
C ILE A 6 3.67 12.22 -2.29
N ALA A 7 2.92 12.63 -3.31
CA ALA A 7 1.66 11.98 -3.66
C ALA A 7 1.86 10.55 -4.20
N MET A 8 2.93 10.29 -4.94
CA MET A 8 3.34 8.93 -5.35
C MET A 8 3.76 8.10 -4.14
N LEU A 9 4.54 8.66 -3.20
CA LEU A 9 4.93 7.98 -1.96
C LEU A 9 3.70 7.52 -1.15
N VAL A 10 2.67 8.37 -1.02
CA VAL A 10 1.40 8.01 -0.36
C VAL A 10 0.65 6.90 -1.13
N GLY A 11 0.62 6.95 -2.47
CA GLY A 11 0.04 5.90 -3.30
C GLY A 11 0.76 4.54 -3.16
N LEU A 12 2.09 4.56 -3.14
CA LEU A 12 2.93 3.39 -2.92
C LEU A 12 2.74 2.81 -1.50
N MET A 13 2.64 3.66 -0.49
CA MET A 13 2.31 3.24 0.88
C MET A 13 0.89 2.64 0.99
N ALA A 14 -0.06 3.14 0.20
CA ALA A 14 -1.43 2.61 0.17
C ALA A 14 -1.50 1.24 -0.51
N MET A 15 -0.75 1.02 -1.59
CA MET A 15 -0.59 -0.30 -2.23
C MET A 15 0.16 -1.29 -1.35
N ALA A 16 1.17 -0.83 -0.60
CA ALA A 16 1.95 -1.66 0.33
C ALA A 16 1.24 -1.92 1.68
N ALA A 17 -0.07 -1.63 1.77
CA ALA A 17 -0.94 -1.90 2.91
C ALA A 17 -0.39 -1.46 4.29
N LEU A 18 0.43 -0.40 4.32
CA LEU A 18 0.93 0.17 5.57
C LEU A 18 -0.24 0.72 6.41
N PRO A 19 -0.14 0.77 7.75
CA PRO A 19 -1.27 1.08 8.63
C PRO A 19 -1.54 2.59 8.83
N PRO A 20 -1.93 3.35 7.77
CA PRO A 20 -2.90 4.44 8.01
C PRO A 20 -4.07 4.73 7.02
N LEU A 21 -4.36 4.12 5.86
CA LEU A 21 -3.80 2.97 5.14
C LEU A 21 -4.93 2.05 4.64
N ASN A 22 -5.65 2.43 3.57
CA ASN A 22 -6.83 1.68 3.06
C ASN A 22 -6.57 0.19 2.79
N GLY A 23 -5.38 -0.18 2.32
CA GLY A 23 -4.98 -1.58 2.10
C GLY A 23 -4.93 -2.40 3.39
N PHE A 24 -4.43 -1.81 4.48
CA PHE A 24 -4.32 -2.46 5.80
C PHE A 24 -5.68 -2.94 6.32
N ALA A 25 -6.73 -2.13 6.17
CA ALA A 25 -8.08 -2.50 6.59
C ALA A 25 -8.64 -3.70 5.79
N GLY A 26 -8.20 -3.90 4.54
CA GLY A 26 -8.51 -5.08 3.74
C GLY A 26 -7.77 -6.32 4.23
N GLU A 27 -6.44 -6.23 4.37
CA GLU A 27 -5.62 -7.34 4.87
C GLU A 27 -6.03 -7.77 6.28
N TRP A 28 -6.36 -6.84 7.18
CA TRP A 28 -6.79 -7.15 8.54
C TRP A 28 -8.03 -8.05 8.60
N VAL A 29 -9.03 -7.80 7.75
CA VAL A 29 -10.22 -8.66 7.64
C VAL A 29 -9.87 -10.04 7.06
N ILE A 30 -8.89 -10.11 6.15
CA ILE A 30 -8.36 -11.38 5.62
C ILE A 30 -7.64 -12.17 6.72
N TYR A 31 -6.77 -11.53 7.51
CA TYR A 31 -6.14 -12.15 8.68
C TYR A 31 -7.16 -12.65 9.70
N GLN A 32 -8.16 -11.84 10.06
CA GLN A 32 -9.26 -12.28 10.95
C GLN A 32 -10.00 -13.50 10.39
N SER A 33 -10.21 -13.57 9.08
CA SER A 33 -10.84 -14.71 8.42
C SER A 33 -9.97 -15.97 8.49
N PHE A 34 -8.65 -15.84 8.28
CA PHE A 34 -7.72 -16.97 8.42
C PHE A 34 -7.55 -17.43 9.88
N PHE A 35 -7.58 -16.53 10.86
CA PHE A 35 -7.59 -16.93 12.29
C PHE A 35 -8.88 -17.65 12.67
N ARG A 36 -10.05 -17.22 12.17
CA ARG A 36 -11.32 -17.95 12.36
C ARG A 36 -11.31 -19.33 11.70
N LEU A 37 -10.72 -19.45 10.50
CA LEU A 37 -10.53 -20.74 9.81
C LEU A 37 -9.55 -21.65 10.59
N GLY A 38 -8.47 -21.09 11.11
CA GLY A 38 -7.48 -21.76 11.97
C GLY A 38 -8.03 -22.24 13.31
N ASN A 39 -9.07 -21.59 13.84
CA ASN A 39 -9.76 -22.02 15.06
C ASN A 39 -10.96 -22.96 14.80
N SER A 40 -11.24 -23.32 13.54
CA SER A 40 -12.29 -24.30 13.23
C SER A 40 -11.88 -25.72 13.64
N GLY A 41 -12.87 -26.57 13.96
CA GLY A 41 -12.62 -27.95 14.39
C GLY A 41 -12.04 -28.88 13.31
N ALA A 42 -11.97 -28.44 12.06
CA ALA A 42 -11.38 -29.20 10.97
C ALA A 42 -9.85 -29.13 11.02
N PHE A 43 -9.18 -30.29 11.05
CA PHE A 43 -7.72 -30.39 11.01
C PHE A 43 -7.09 -29.61 9.85
N VAL A 44 -7.73 -29.65 8.68
CA VAL A 44 -7.35 -28.88 7.47
C VAL A 44 -7.39 -27.37 7.72
N GLY A 45 -8.43 -26.86 8.39
CA GLY A 45 -8.54 -25.43 8.73
C GLY A 45 -7.44 -24.98 9.70
N ARG A 46 -7.18 -25.80 10.73
CA ARG A 46 -6.10 -25.58 11.71
C ARG A 46 -4.71 -25.45 11.09
N LEU A 47 -4.42 -26.18 10.01
CA LEU A 47 -3.14 -26.10 9.32
C LEU A 47 -3.10 -24.99 8.24
N LEU A 48 -4.18 -24.82 7.48
CA LEU A 48 -4.24 -23.81 6.40
C LEU A 48 -4.33 -22.38 6.91
N GLY A 49 -5.04 -22.11 8.01
CA GLY A 49 -5.20 -20.74 8.55
C GLY A 49 -3.86 -20.04 8.81
N PRO A 50 -2.95 -20.62 9.63
CA PRO A 50 -1.63 -20.07 9.86
C PRO A 50 -0.76 -20.01 8.60
N LEU A 51 -0.83 -21.03 7.73
CA LEU A 51 -0.03 -21.10 6.49
C LEU A 51 -0.39 -19.97 5.51
N LEU A 52 -1.69 -19.70 5.35
CA LEU A 52 -2.19 -18.64 4.48
C LEU A 52 -1.92 -17.24 5.06
N ALA A 53 -1.97 -17.08 6.39
CA ALA A 53 -1.55 -15.84 7.05
C ALA A 53 -0.05 -15.55 6.85
N VAL A 54 0.83 -16.55 6.96
CA VAL A 54 2.26 -16.40 6.64
C VAL A 54 2.48 -16.09 5.15
N GLY A 55 1.72 -16.74 4.26
CA GLY A 55 1.75 -16.44 2.83
C GLY A 55 1.41 -14.98 2.53
N LEU A 56 0.35 -14.45 3.14
CA LEU A 56 -0.07 -13.05 3.01
C LEU A 56 1.04 -12.08 3.49
N ALA A 57 1.62 -12.36 4.65
CA ALA A 57 2.71 -11.55 5.22
C ALA A 57 3.96 -11.52 4.32
N VAL A 58 4.31 -12.64 3.67
CA VAL A 58 5.41 -12.70 2.69
C VAL A 58 5.09 -11.87 1.44
N THR A 59 3.86 -11.91 0.92
CA THR A 59 3.46 -11.06 -0.21
C THR A 59 3.46 -9.57 0.15
N GLY A 60 3.01 -9.20 1.35
CA GLY A 60 3.08 -7.82 1.84
C GLY A 60 4.52 -7.31 1.96
N ALA A 61 5.43 -8.11 2.54
CA ALA A 61 6.85 -7.77 2.64
C ALA A 61 7.52 -7.59 1.26
N LEU A 62 7.21 -8.45 0.29
CA LEU A 62 7.68 -8.33 -1.08
C LEU A 62 7.11 -7.07 -1.78
N ALA A 63 5.84 -6.73 -1.53
CA ALA A 63 5.23 -5.50 -2.05
C ALA A 63 5.92 -4.25 -1.49
N VAL A 64 6.14 -4.16 -0.17
CA VAL A 64 6.88 -3.06 0.48
C VAL A 64 8.27 -2.91 -0.14
N MET A 65 9.03 -4.01 -0.28
CA MET A 65 10.38 -3.98 -0.87
C MET A 65 10.36 -3.49 -2.33
N CYS A 66 9.41 -3.99 -3.13
CA CYS A 66 9.30 -3.62 -4.54
C CYS A 66 8.93 -2.13 -4.70
N MET A 67 7.93 -1.64 -3.95
CA MET A 67 7.50 -0.25 -4.00
C MET A 67 8.57 0.72 -3.49
N ALA A 68 9.31 0.36 -2.43
CA ALA A 68 10.45 1.14 -1.96
C ALA A 68 11.57 1.22 -3.01
N LYS A 69 11.85 0.12 -3.71
CA LYS A 69 12.81 0.10 -4.83
C LYS A 69 12.35 0.98 -6.00
N VAL A 70 11.07 0.90 -6.38
CA VAL A 70 10.49 1.74 -7.44
C VAL A 70 10.59 3.23 -7.09
N TYR A 71 10.26 3.63 -5.86
CA TYR A 71 10.43 5.02 -5.41
C TYR A 71 11.90 5.46 -5.44
N GLY A 72 12.81 4.63 -4.93
CA GLY A 72 14.25 4.90 -4.91
C GLY A 72 14.82 5.15 -6.31
N VAL A 73 14.50 4.31 -7.30
CA VAL A 73 15.04 4.48 -8.67
C VAL A 73 14.36 5.57 -9.48
N THR A 74 13.16 6.03 -9.09
CA THR A 74 12.41 7.08 -9.82
C THR A 74 12.60 8.49 -9.25
N PHE A 75 12.78 8.64 -7.94
CA PHE A 75 12.87 9.95 -7.27
C PHE A 75 14.21 10.22 -6.56
N LEU A 76 15.00 9.19 -6.22
CA LEU A 76 16.33 9.34 -5.60
C LEU A 76 17.49 8.94 -6.54
N GLY A 77 17.20 8.42 -7.74
CA GLY A 77 18.19 8.12 -8.76
C GLY A 77 18.75 9.38 -9.44
N ALA A 78 20.03 9.35 -9.80
CA ALA A 78 20.64 10.42 -10.60
C ALA A 78 19.96 10.51 -11.99
N PRO A 79 19.73 11.72 -12.54
CA PRO A 79 19.05 11.90 -13.82
C PRO A 79 19.87 11.26 -14.95
N ARG A 80 19.25 10.33 -15.69
CA ARG A 80 19.91 9.61 -16.79
C ARG A 80 19.81 10.31 -18.15
N THR A 81 18.97 11.32 -18.29
CA THR A 81 18.73 12.02 -19.57
C THR A 81 18.50 13.52 -19.35
N LYS A 82 18.76 14.35 -20.38
CA LYS A 82 18.72 15.83 -20.27
C LYS A 82 17.30 16.38 -20.13
N GLU A 83 16.31 15.61 -20.57
CA GLU A 83 14.89 15.90 -20.40
C GLU A 83 14.46 15.83 -18.92
N ALA A 84 15.20 15.09 -18.09
CA ALA A 84 14.97 15.02 -16.65
C ALA A 84 15.50 16.26 -15.90
N GLU A 85 16.57 16.90 -16.38
CA GLU A 85 17.02 18.20 -15.86
C GLU A 85 16.03 19.32 -16.20
N ASN A 86 15.47 19.30 -17.42
CA ASN A 86 14.48 20.27 -17.90
C ASN A 86 13.01 19.85 -17.63
N ALA A 87 12.76 18.97 -16.65
CA ALA A 87 11.44 18.48 -16.32
C ALA A 87 10.55 19.59 -15.72
N SER A 88 9.85 20.32 -16.58
CA SER A 88 8.93 21.41 -16.22
C SER A 88 7.72 20.93 -15.40
N CYS A 89 7.04 21.86 -14.74
CA CYS A 89 5.89 21.60 -13.87
C CYS A 89 4.81 20.80 -14.60
N ALA A 90 4.56 19.57 -14.13
CA ALA A 90 3.55 18.69 -14.71
C ALA A 90 2.16 19.36 -14.68
N PRO A 91 1.30 19.11 -15.69
CA PRO A 91 0.03 19.80 -15.82
C PRO A 91 -0.84 19.61 -14.58
N ILE A 92 -1.46 20.71 -14.12
CA ILE A 92 -2.17 20.80 -12.83
C ILE A 92 -3.25 19.71 -12.70
N LEU A 93 -3.90 19.31 -13.80
CA LEU A 93 -4.87 18.21 -13.84
C LEU A 93 -4.30 16.86 -13.34
N MET A 94 -3.04 16.52 -13.65
CA MET A 94 -2.39 15.32 -13.12
C MET A 94 -2.03 15.46 -11.63
N GLY A 95 -1.69 16.66 -11.18
CA GLY A 95 -1.50 16.94 -9.76
C GLY A 95 -2.79 16.73 -8.98
N VAL A 96 -3.90 17.32 -9.46
CA VAL A 96 -5.22 17.24 -8.83
C VAL A 96 -5.74 15.80 -8.78
N SER A 97 -5.61 15.01 -9.85
CA SER A 97 -6.11 13.62 -9.84
C SER A 97 -5.31 12.70 -8.91
N VAL A 98 -3.98 12.79 -8.89
CA VAL A 98 -3.15 11.98 -7.98
C VAL A 98 -3.35 12.41 -6.52
N VAL A 99 -3.49 13.71 -6.24
CA VAL A 99 -3.80 14.22 -4.90
C VAL A 99 -5.22 13.80 -4.45
N ALA A 100 -6.22 13.85 -5.32
CA ALA A 100 -7.57 13.38 -5.01
C ALA A 100 -7.61 11.88 -4.71
N LEU A 101 -6.88 11.05 -5.46
CA LEU A 101 -6.73 9.62 -5.15
C LEU A 101 -6.00 9.40 -3.82
N ALA A 102 -4.91 10.13 -3.56
CA ALA A 102 -4.19 10.02 -2.29
C ALA A 102 -5.08 10.40 -1.08
N ILE A 103 -5.84 11.48 -1.18
CA ILE A 103 -6.83 11.89 -0.16
C ILE A 103 -7.90 10.80 0.01
N CYS A 104 -8.42 10.21 -1.08
CA CYS A 104 -9.42 9.14 -1.01
C CYS A 104 -8.85 7.87 -0.34
N CYS A 105 -7.59 7.50 -0.63
CA CYS A 105 -6.89 6.40 0.04
C CYS A 105 -6.69 6.66 1.54
N VAL A 106 -6.37 7.89 1.94
CA VAL A 106 -6.24 8.27 3.37
C VAL A 106 -7.61 8.28 4.07
N LEU A 107 -8.62 8.93 3.51
CA LEU A 107 -9.95 9.06 4.12
C LEU A 107 -10.67 7.70 4.24
N GLY A 108 -10.65 6.89 3.18
CA GLY A 108 -11.18 5.53 3.23
C GLY A 108 -10.43 4.66 4.24
N GLY A 109 -9.09 4.81 4.29
CA GLY A 109 -8.24 4.12 5.27
C GLY A 109 -8.58 4.47 6.70
N GLY A 110 -8.56 5.76 7.07
CA GLY A 110 -8.87 6.19 8.44
C GLY A 110 -10.28 5.80 8.88
N CYS A 111 -11.28 6.00 8.02
CA CYS A 111 -12.68 5.69 8.36
C CYS A 111 -12.91 4.17 8.54
N ARG A 112 -12.24 3.31 7.75
CA ARG A 112 -12.37 1.85 7.87
C ARG A 112 -11.43 1.23 8.91
N ALA A 113 -10.27 1.83 9.18
CA ALA A 113 -9.38 1.40 10.25
C ALA A 113 -10.00 1.64 11.64
N VAL A 114 -10.67 2.78 11.85
CA VAL A 114 -11.45 3.04 13.07
C VAL A 114 -12.62 2.05 13.25
N ALA A 115 -13.21 1.58 12.14
CA ALA A 115 -14.25 0.55 12.17
C ALA A 115 -13.71 -0.88 12.35
N ALA A 116 -12.44 -1.14 12.00
CA ALA A 116 -11.78 -2.45 12.11
C ALA A 116 -11.00 -2.66 13.42
N ALA A 117 -10.83 -1.59 14.20
CA ALA A 117 -10.23 -1.57 15.54
C ALA A 117 -11.29 -1.53 16.67
N ARG A 118 -12.52 -1.97 16.38
CA ARG A 118 -13.69 -1.90 17.28
C ARG A 118 -14.48 -3.21 17.25
#